data_AF-A0A968D7G9-F1
#
_entry.id   AF-A0A968D7G9-F1
#
_cell.length_a   1.000
_cell.length_b   1.000
_cell.length_c   1.000
_cell.angle_alpha   90.00
_cell.angle_beta   90.00
_cell.angle_gamma   90.00
#
_symmetry.space_group_name_H-M   'P 1'
#
loop_
_entity.id
_entity.type
_entity.pdbx_description
1 polymer ?
#
loop_
_entity_poly.entity_id
_entity_poly.type
_entity_poly.pdbx_seq_one_letter_code
_entity_poly.pdbx_strand_id
1 'polypeptide(L)'
;MIVNLTLFQVGWLACVVGAANELPWAGVIAVLVAVALHLLLASGTTAELRLIGIALALGLVLDSALLATGWVSYPSGVLSAYIAPYWILALWALFATTLNVCMSWIKRSLPIAAVLGAICGPMSYFAGSGLGGISLVEPVPSLIALSLIWAIAMPTLVVAARRHNGIDATPEALRLGLAIQE
;
A
#
# COMPACT_ATOMS: atom_id res chain seq x y z
N MET A 1 -8.35 3.37 -13.79
CA MET A 1 -7.61 4.43 -13.06
C MET A 1 -8.46 5.11 -11.99
N ILE A 2 -9.55 5.82 -12.35
CA ILE A 2 -10.38 6.57 -11.37
C ILE A 2 -10.98 5.65 -10.30
N VAL A 3 -11.60 4.53 -10.71
CA VAL A 3 -12.19 3.55 -9.77
C VAL A 3 -11.18 3.08 -8.71
N ASN A 4 -9.98 2.71 -9.11
CA ASN A 4 -8.93 2.26 -8.19
C ASN A 4 -8.49 3.37 -7.23
N LEU A 5 -8.35 4.61 -7.70
CA LEU A 5 -8.02 5.75 -6.84
C LEU A 5 -9.14 6.03 -5.82
N THR A 6 -10.41 5.99 -6.26
CA THR A 6 -11.56 6.16 -5.37
C THR A 6 -11.62 5.06 -4.32
N LEU A 7 -11.46 3.80 -4.72
CA LEU A 7 -11.42 2.66 -3.79
C LEU A 7 -10.26 2.78 -2.79
N PHE A 8 -9.09 3.23 -3.24
CA PHE A 8 -7.95 3.47 -2.36
C PHE A 8 -8.26 4.55 -1.30
N GLN A 9 -8.82 5.70 -1.72
CA GLN A 9 -9.15 6.80 -0.80
C GLN A 9 -10.25 6.41 0.20
N VAL A 10 -11.29 5.72 -0.27
CA VAL A 10 -12.39 5.23 0.61
C VAL A 10 -11.87 4.18 1.58
N GLY A 11 -11.10 3.20 1.12
CA GLY A 11 -10.53 2.15 1.96
C GLY A 11 -9.55 2.72 3.00
N TRP A 12 -8.68 3.65 2.57
CA TRP A 12 -7.77 4.37 3.46
C TRP A 12 -8.52 5.11 4.57
N LEU A 13 -9.52 5.93 4.19
CA LEU A 13 -10.29 6.70 5.14
C LEU A 13 -11.08 5.80 6.10
N ALA A 14 -11.69 4.73 5.59
CA ALA A 14 -12.43 3.76 6.40
C ALA A 14 -11.53 3.06 7.44
N CYS A 15 -10.29 2.71 7.07
CA CYS A 15 -9.30 2.16 8.01
C CYS A 15 -8.93 3.18 9.09
N VAL A 16 -8.58 4.40 8.71
CA VAL A 16 -8.13 5.42 9.67
C VAL A 16 -9.25 5.83 10.62
N VAL A 17 -10.44 6.16 10.07
CA VAL A 17 -11.60 6.55 10.88
C VAL A 17 -12.11 5.37 11.71
N GLY A 18 -12.13 4.17 11.14
CA GLY A 18 -12.48 2.96 11.88
C GLY A 18 -11.54 2.72 13.06
N ALA A 19 -10.23 2.85 12.85
CA ALA A 19 -9.24 2.73 13.91
C ALA A 19 -9.41 3.81 14.99
N ALA A 20 -9.68 5.06 14.61
CA ALA A 20 -9.91 6.17 15.54
C ALA A 20 -11.18 6.01 16.40
N ASN A 21 -12.14 5.20 15.94
CA ASN A 21 -13.42 4.97 16.62
C ASN A 21 -13.53 3.55 17.22
N GLU A 22 -12.40 2.87 17.47
CA GLU A 22 -12.38 1.51 18.04
C GLU A 22 -13.10 0.43 17.18
N LEU A 23 -13.26 0.70 15.88
CA LEU A 23 -13.86 -0.18 14.88
C LEU A 23 -12.90 -0.52 13.71
N PRO A 24 -11.63 -0.93 13.97
CA PRO A 24 -10.65 -1.19 12.91
C PRO A 24 -11.05 -2.28 11.91
N TRP A 25 -11.94 -3.21 12.31
CA TRP A 25 -12.47 -4.25 11.43
C TRP A 25 -13.32 -3.69 10.27
N ALA A 26 -14.00 -2.54 10.47
CA ALA A 26 -14.85 -1.95 9.43
C ALA A 26 -14.02 -1.48 8.23
N GLY A 27 -12.87 -0.85 8.49
CA GLY A 27 -11.92 -0.48 7.43
C GLY A 27 -11.35 -1.68 6.70
N VAL A 28 -11.05 -2.77 7.42
CA VAL A 28 -10.58 -4.02 6.80
C VAL A 28 -11.61 -4.60 5.85
N ILE A 29 -12.91 -4.57 6.18
CA ILE A 29 -13.97 -5.00 5.26
C ILE A 29 -13.95 -4.14 3.98
N ALA A 30 -13.85 -2.82 4.10
CA ALA A 30 -13.77 -1.92 2.95
C ALA A 30 -12.56 -2.24 2.05
N VAL A 31 -11.40 -2.51 2.66
CA VAL A 31 -10.20 -2.94 1.94
C VAL A 31 -10.40 -4.28 1.25
N LEU A 32 -10.96 -5.28 1.93
CA LEU A 32 -11.19 -6.60 1.35
C LEU A 32 -12.11 -6.52 0.12
N VAL A 33 -13.15 -5.68 0.17
CA VAL A 33 -14.00 -5.41 -0.99
C VAL A 33 -13.20 -4.77 -2.12
N ALA A 34 -12.39 -3.75 -1.84
CA ALA A 34 -11.56 -3.09 -2.85
C ALA A 34 -10.54 -4.04 -3.49
N VAL A 35 -9.87 -4.88 -2.68
CA VAL A 35 -8.92 -5.89 -3.16
C VAL A 35 -9.63 -6.97 -3.97
N ALA A 36 -10.80 -7.45 -3.53
CA ALA A 36 -11.57 -8.43 -4.29
C ALA A 36 -11.99 -7.86 -5.66
N LEU A 37 -12.50 -6.64 -5.71
CA LEU A 37 -12.83 -5.95 -6.96
C LEU A 37 -11.60 -5.79 -7.87
N HIS A 38 -10.46 -5.41 -7.31
CA HIS A 38 -9.19 -5.31 -8.05
C HIS A 38 -8.79 -6.65 -8.69
N LEU A 39 -8.84 -7.74 -7.90
CA LEU A 39 -8.47 -9.08 -8.37
C LEU A 39 -9.45 -9.66 -9.41
N LEU A 40 -10.74 -9.32 -9.30
CA LEU A 40 -11.78 -9.70 -10.28
C LEU A 40 -11.60 -8.96 -11.61
N LEU A 41 -11.07 -7.73 -11.58
CA LEU A 41 -10.82 -6.91 -12.76
C LEU A 41 -9.44 -7.16 -13.38
N ALA A 42 -8.53 -7.81 -12.67
CA ALA A 42 -7.18 -8.08 -13.14
C ALA A 42 -7.13 -9.29 -14.09
N SER A 43 -6.45 -9.13 -15.22
CA SER A 43 -6.21 -10.22 -16.18
C SER A 43 -5.26 -11.30 -15.63
N GLY A 44 -4.34 -10.90 -14.73
CA GLY A 44 -3.32 -11.77 -14.14
C GLY A 44 -3.41 -11.83 -12.62
N THR A 45 -4.48 -12.42 -12.07
CA THR A 45 -4.74 -12.50 -10.62
C THR A 45 -3.55 -13.02 -9.81
N THR A 46 -2.84 -14.04 -10.29
CA THR A 46 -1.66 -14.60 -9.59
C THR A 46 -0.51 -13.60 -9.46
N ALA A 47 -0.30 -12.74 -10.46
CA ALA A 47 0.72 -11.70 -10.38
C ALA A 47 0.33 -10.65 -9.34
N GLU A 48 -0.92 -10.18 -9.37
CA GLU A 48 -1.43 -9.20 -8.39
C GLU A 48 -1.40 -9.77 -6.96
N LEU A 49 -1.77 -11.03 -6.76
CA LEU A 49 -1.68 -11.69 -5.45
C LEU A 49 -0.24 -11.78 -4.92
N ARG A 50 0.75 -12.04 -5.79
CA ARG A 50 2.17 -12.02 -5.39
C ARG A 50 2.60 -10.62 -4.97
N LEU A 51 2.19 -9.59 -5.70
CA LEU A 51 2.49 -8.20 -5.35
C LEU A 51 1.86 -7.81 -4.00
N ILE A 52 0.59 -8.16 -3.79
CA ILE A 52 -0.10 -7.94 -2.51
C ILE A 52 0.61 -8.68 -1.38
N GLY A 53 1.02 -9.94 -1.59
CA GLY A 53 1.77 -10.72 -0.61
C GLY A 53 3.12 -10.09 -0.24
N ILE A 54 3.86 -9.58 -1.22
CA ILE A 54 5.12 -8.85 -0.98
C ILE A 54 4.86 -7.57 -0.20
N ALA A 55 3.82 -6.81 -0.52
CA ALA A 55 3.46 -5.60 0.21
C ALA A 55 3.04 -5.88 1.66
N LEU A 56 2.27 -6.96 1.89
CA LEU A 56 1.90 -7.41 3.22
C LEU A 56 3.13 -7.82 4.05
N ALA A 57 4.06 -8.57 3.46
CA ALA A 57 5.29 -8.97 4.15
C ALA A 57 6.17 -7.76 4.49
N LEU A 58 6.31 -6.82 3.55
CA LEU A 58 7.08 -5.61 3.75
C LEU A 58 6.44 -4.73 4.83
N GLY A 59 5.13 -4.50 4.76
CA GLY A 59 4.40 -3.75 5.77
C GLY A 59 4.43 -4.39 7.14
N LEU A 60 4.29 -5.72 7.21
CA LEU A 60 4.43 -6.46 8.46
C LEU A 60 5.80 -6.21 9.10
N VAL A 61 6.89 -6.23 8.34
CA VAL A 61 8.23 -5.98 8.90
C VAL A 61 8.39 -4.52 9.30
N LEU A 62 8.06 -3.58 8.40
CA LEU A 62 8.35 -2.16 8.59
C LEU A 62 7.48 -1.51 9.68
N ASP A 63 6.16 -1.72 9.65
CA ASP A 63 5.27 -1.13 10.65
C ASP A 63 5.38 -1.81 12.01
N SER A 64 5.70 -3.11 12.05
CA SER A 64 5.99 -3.78 13.31
C SER A 64 7.29 -3.25 13.92
N ALA A 65 8.32 -2.96 13.11
CA ALA A 65 9.53 -2.33 13.59
C ALA A 65 9.27 -0.93 14.13
N LEU A 66 8.48 -0.11 13.43
CA LEU A 66 8.08 1.22 13.88
C LEU A 66 7.31 1.18 15.21
N LEU A 67 6.38 0.24 15.35
CA LEU A 67 5.62 0.04 16.58
C LEU A 67 6.50 -0.46 17.74
N ALA A 68 7.30 -1.51 17.49
CA ALA A 68 8.13 -2.15 18.51
C ALA A 68 9.25 -1.22 19.04
N THR A 69 9.73 -0.30 18.21
CA THR A 69 10.74 0.70 18.60
C THR A 69 10.13 2.01 19.11
N GLY A 70 8.80 2.10 19.16
CA GLY A 70 8.09 3.22 19.78
C GLY A 70 8.06 4.50 18.94
N TRP A 71 8.23 4.43 17.62
CA TRP A 71 8.04 5.62 16.74
C TRP A 71 6.57 5.95 16.53
N VAL A 72 5.74 4.91 16.45
CA VAL A 72 4.29 5.04 16.25
C VAL A 72 3.55 4.18 17.26
N SER A 73 2.37 4.61 17.66
CA SER A 73 1.42 3.78 18.38
C SER A 73 0.04 3.87 17.73
N TYR A 74 -0.80 2.88 18.01
CA TYR A 74 -2.12 2.76 17.42
C TYR A 74 -3.15 2.59 18.54
N PRO A 75 -4.26 3.34 18.51
CA PRO A 75 -5.28 3.29 19.57
C PRO A 75 -6.03 1.95 19.56
N SER A 76 -6.22 1.34 18.39
CA SER A 76 -7.02 0.13 18.23
C SER A 76 -6.46 -0.85 17.19
N GLY A 77 -6.94 -2.10 17.26
CA GLY A 77 -6.60 -3.15 16.29
C GLY A 77 -5.22 -3.78 16.47
N VAL A 78 -4.55 -3.49 17.59
CA VAL A 78 -3.26 -4.08 17.98
C VAL A 78 -3.49 -5.43 18.64
N LEU A 79 -2.92 -6.50 18.09
CA LEU A 79 -2.99 -7.84 18.67
C LEU A 79 -1.80 -8.14 19.60
N SER A 80 -0.68 -7.45 19.39
CA SER A 80 0.55 -7.56 20.17
C SER A 80 1.32 -6.25 20.09
N ALA A 81 2.04 -5.88 21.15
CA ALA A 81 2.87 -4.68 21.19
C ALA A 81 4.01 -4.67 20.14
N TYR A 82 4.28 -5.81 19.50
CA TYR A 82 5.38 -5.97 18.55
C TYR A 82 4.92 -6.23 17.11
N ILE A 83 3.60 -6.29 16.86
CA ILE A 83 3.06 -6.64 15.54
C ILE A 83 2.15 -5.51 15.08
N ALA A 84 2.40 -5.00 13.88
CA ALA A 84 1.57 -3.99 13.24
C ALA A 84 0.09 -4.39 13.28
N PRO A 85 -0.83 -3.44 13.56
CA PRO A 85 -2.24 -3.76 13.65
C PRO A 85 -2.77 -4.24 12.30
N TYR A 86 -3.74 -5.15 12.34
CA TYR A 86 -4.22 -5.84 11.13
C TYR A 86 -4.81 -4.89 10.08
N TRP A 87 -5.31 -3.73 10.49
CA TRP A 87 -5.84 -2.72 9.57
C TRP A 87 -4.75 -1.92 8.86
N ILE A 88 -3.56 -1.75 9.44
CA ILE A 88 -2.40 -1.20 8.73
C ILE A 88 -1.94 -2.18 7.65
N LEU A 89 -1.89 -3.48 7.97
CA LEU A 89 -1.59 -4.50 6.96
C LEU A 89 -2.60 -4.51 5.82
N ALA A 90 -3.89 -4.29 6.13
CA ALA A 90 -4.91 -4.08 5.11
C ALA A 90 -4.58 -2.88 4.21
N LEU A 91 -4.09 -1.76 4.75
CA LEU A 91 -3.64 -0.63 3.94
C LEU A 91 -2.45 -0.95 3.04
N TRP A 92 -1.52 -1.81 3.46
CA TRP A 92 -0.45 -2.29 2.58
C TRP A 92 -0.98 -3.12 1.41
N ALA A 93 -1.95 -4.01 1.67
CA ALA A 93 -2.63 -4.76 0.61
C ALA A 93 -3.37 -3.82 -0.35
N LEU A 94 -4.12 -2.84 0.18
CA LEU A 94 -4.82 -1.83 -0.61
C LEU A 94 -3.84 -1.02 -1.47
N PHE A 95 -2.73 -0.58 -0.89
CA PHE A 95 -1.70 0.19 -1.57
C PHE A 95 -1.10 -0.58 -2.76
N ALA A 96 -0.83 -1.87 -2.61
CA ALA A 96 -0.32 -2.73 -3.68
C ALA A 96 -1.21 -2.70 -4.93
N THR A 97 -2.53 -2.63 -4.77
CA THR A 97 -3.50 -2.59 -5.89
C THR A 97 -3.36 -1.33 -6.77
N THR A 98 -2.72 -0.28 -6.26
CA THR A 98 -2.57 0.99 -6.99
C THR A 98 -1.35 1.01 -7.92
N LEU A 99 -0.32 0.22 -7.61
CA LEU A 99 1.00 0.25 -8.25
C LEU A 99 0.97 -0.14 -9.73
N ASN A 100 0.12 -1.10 -10.10
CA ASN A 100 -0.06 -1.49 -11.50
C ASN A 100 -1.18 -0.74 -12.21
N VAL A 101 -1.94 0.10 -11.51
CA VAL A 101 -3.09 0.83 -12.06
C VAL A 101 -2.78 2.33 -12.11
N CYS A 102 -3.20 3.11 -11.11
CA CYS A 102 -3.09 4.56 -11.13
C CYS A 102 -1.67 5.08 -10.87
N MET A 103 -0.79 4.27 -10.26
CA MET A 103 0.62 4.60 -10.02
C MET A 103 1.57 3.93 -11.02
N SER A 104 1.05 3.32 -12.10
CA SER A 104 1.84 2.58 -13.08
C SER A 104 2.95 3.39 -13.74
N TRP A 105 2.79 4.71 -13.83
CA TRP A 105 3.77 5.64 -14.38
C TRP A 105 5.04 5.78 -13.53
N ILE A 106 4.95 5.58 -12.20
CA ILE A 106 6.10 5.64 -11.28
C ILE A 106 7.08 4.49 -11.57
N LYS A 107 6.58 3.39 -12.14
CA LYS A 107 7.41 2.27 -12.58
C LYS A 107 8.47 2.66 -13.61
N ARG A 108 8.50 3.88 -14.15
CA ARG A 108 9.55 4.34 -15.08
C ARG A 108 10.83 4.83 -14.38
N SER A 109 10.77 5.24 -13.11
CA SER A 109 11.92 5.84 -12.42
C SER A 109 11.93 5.50 -10.93
N LEU A 110 12.91 4.70 -10.50
CA LEU A 110 13.08 4.34 -9.09
C LEU A 110 13.46 5.55 -8.21
N PRO A 111 14.27 6.52 -8.67
CA PRO A 111 14.48 7.75 -7.90
C PRO A 111 13.18 8.53 -7.65
N ILE A 112 12.30 8.64 -8.66
CA ILE A 112 10.98 9.28 -8.48
C ILE A 112 10.15 8.48 -7.48
N ALA A 113 10.17 7.14 -7.55
CA ALA A 113 9.50 6.29 -6.57
C ALA A 113 10.01 6.53 -5.14
N ALA A 114 11.33 6.68 -4.96
CA ALA A 114 11.94 6.93 -3.66
C ALA A 114 11.50 8.30 -3.10
N VAL A 115 11.58 9.36 -3.91
CA VAL A 115 11.19 10.72 -3.50
C VAL A 115 9.70 10.77 -3.16
N LEU A 116 8.84 10.20 -4.00
CA LEU A 116 7.40 10.14 -3.74
C LEU A 116 7.08 9.31 -2.49
N GLY A 117 7.77 8.18 -2.29
CA GLY A 117 7.65 7.41 -1.05
C GLY A 117 8.03 8.23 0.18
N ALA A 118 9.20 8.87 0.14
CA ALA A 118 9.73 9.68 1.24
C ALA A 118 8.84 10.87 1.64
N ILE A 119 7.97 11.34 0.74
CA ILE A 119 7.06 12.46 0.97
C ILE A 119 5.65 11.93 1.27
N CYS A 120 5.05 11.16 0.36
CA CYS A 120 3.66 10.72 0.47
C CYS A 120 3.45 9.70 1.59
N GLY A 121 4.43 8.85 1.86
CA GLY A 121 4.42 7.90 2.98
C GLY A 121 4.18 8.59 4.32
N PRO A 122 5.13 9.41 4.83
CA PRO A 122 4.96 10.12 6.10
C PRO A 122 3.76 11.07 6.11
N MET A 123 3.39 11.70 4.98
CA MET A 123 2.16 12.50 4.91
C MET A 123 0.89 11.68 5.19
N SER A 124 0.84 10.43 4.74
CA SER A 124 -0.27 9.51 5.05
C SER A 124 -0.36 9.22 6.55
N TYR A 125 0.77 8.96 7.21
CA TYR A 125 0.81 8.72 8.66
C TYR A 125 0.49 9.99 9.46
N PHE A 126 0.97 11.15 9.01
CA PHE A 126 0.63 12.43 9.61
C PHE A 126 -0.88 12.72 9.51
N ALA A 127 -1.49 12.49 8.35
CA ALA A 127 -2.93 12.63 8.16
C ALA A 127 -3.71 11.62 9.03
N GLY A 128 -3.24 10.37 9.12
CA GLY A 128 -3.79 9.36 10.02
C GLY A 128 -3.71 9.77 11.49
N SER A 129 -2.64 10.46 11.87
CA SER A 129 -2.49 11.04 13.20
C SER A 129 -3.44 12.20 13.46
N GLY A 130 -3.66 13.07 12.47
CA GLY A 130 -4.64 14.16 12.58
C GLY A 130 -6.08 13.67 12.73
N LEU A 131 -6.38 12.47 12.23
CA LEU A 131 -7.69 11.82 12.34
C LEU A 131 -7.81 10.91 13.57
N GLY A 132 -6.76 10.78 14.38
CA GLY A 132 -6.76 9.98 15.60
C GLY A 132 -6.62 8.47 15.40
N GLY A 133 -6.33 7.99 14.18
CA GLY A 133 -6.11 6.56 13.91
C GLY A 133 -4.68 6.09 14.16
N ILE A 134 -3.73 7.03 14.27
CA ILE A 134 -2.30 6.78 14.49
C ILE A 134 -1.81 7.81 15.53
N SER A 135 -0.83 7.46 16.35
CA SER A 135 -0.13 8.43 17.19
C SER A 135 1.35 8.39 16.86
N LEU A 136 1.89 9.54 16.44
CA LEU A 136 3.33 9.72 16.28
C LEU A 136 3.92 10.07 17.65
N VAL A 137 4.69 9.15 18.24
CA VAL A 137 5.19 9.28 19.62
C VAL A 137 6.05 10.53 19.77
N GLU A 138 7.00 10.72 18.85
CA GLU A 138 7.72 11.99 18.67
C GLU A 138 7.56 12.45 17.22
N PRO A 139 6.70 13.46 16.94
CA PRO A 139 6.28 13.77 15.57
C PRO A 139 7.42 13.97 14.57
N VAL A 140 8.43 14.80 14.90
CA VAL A 140 9.52 15.10 13.97
C VAL A 140 10.42 13.88 13.74
N PRO A 141 10.98 13.22 14.77
CA PRO A 141 11.75 12.00 14.58
C PRO A 141 10.98 10.87 13.87
N SER A 142 9.72 10.64 14.23
CA SER A 142 8.88 9.61 13.59
C SER A 142 8.64 9.89 12.11
N LEU A 143 8.41 11.15 11.73
CA LEU A 143 8.26 11.53 10.33
C LEU A 143 9.55 11.34 9.53
N ILE A 144 10.72 11.65 10.11
CA ILE A 144 12.02 11.39 9.48
C ILE A 144 12.22 9.89 9.28
N ALA A 145 11.95 9.07 10.31
CA ALA A 145 12.04 7.62 10.21
C ALA A 145 11.10 7.06 9.12
N LEU A 146 9.86 7.54 9.08
CA LEU A 146 8.89 7.19 8.03
C LEU A 146 9.35 7.60 6.64
N SER A 147 9.93 8.80 6.47
CA SER A 147 10.52 9.23 5.19
C SER A 147 11.59 8.27 4.72
N LEU A 148 12.52 7.86 5.60
CA LEU A 148 13.61 6.94 5.25
C LEU A 148 13.08 5.54 4.90
N ILE A 149 12.12 5.04 5.68
CA ILE A 149 11.50 3.74 5.44
C ILE A 149 10.77 3.73 4.10
N TRP A 150 9.92 4.73 3.83
CA TRP A 150 9.16 4.80 2.59
C TRP A 150 10.00 5.13 1.37
N ALA A 151 11.13 5.83 1.52
CA ALA A 151 12.12 6.03 0.47
C ALA A 151 12.69 4.70 -0.07
N ILE A 152 12.72 3.66 0.76
CA ILE A 152 13.19 2.31 0.40
C ILE A 152 12.02 1.40 0.02
N ALA A 153 10.93 1.45 0.78
CA ALA A 153 9.77 0.60 0.58
C ALA A 153 9.12 0.84 -0.79
N MET A 154 8.96 2.11 -1.18
CA MET A 154 8.28 2.46 -2.43
C MET A 154 9.05 1.95 -3.67
N PRO A 155 10.36 2.19 -3.85
CA PRO A 155 11.13 1.55 -4.92
C PRO A 155 11.09 0.03 -4.90
N THR A 156 11.14 -0.58 -3.71
CA THR A 156 11.08 -2.05 -3.55
C THR A 156 9.77 -2.60 -4.10
N LEU A 157 8.65 -1.98 -3.74
CA LEU A 157 7.34 -2.34 -4.25
C LEU A 157 7.19 -2.05 -5.74
N VAL A 158 7.78 -0.98 -6.24
CA VAL A 158 7.80 -0.68 -7.69
C VAL A 158 8.59 -1.75 -8.46
N VAL A 159 9.71 -2.23 -7.95
CA VAL A 159 10.45 -3.36 -8.55
C VAL A 159 9.62 -4.63 -8.55
N ALA A 160 8.92 -4.93 -7.45
CA ALA A 160 7.98 -6.05 -7.39
C ALA A 160 6.84 -5.90 -8.39
N ALA A 161 6.25 -4.71 -8.51
CA ALA A 161 5.15 -4.43 -9.44
C ALA A 161 5.58 -4.53 -10.91
N ARG A 162 6.83 -4.18 -11.24
CA ARG A 162 7.40 -4.42 -12.58
C ARG A 162 7.48 -5.92 -12.91
N ARG A 163 7.83 -6.77 -11.92
CA ARG A 163 7.92 -8.23 -12.07
C ARG A 163 6.55 -8.91 -12.07
N HIS A 164 5.59 -8.30 -11.38
CA HIS A 164 4.25 -8.85 -11.17
C HIS A 164 3.22 -7.83 -11.60
N ASN A 165 2.96 -7.76 -12.90
CA ASN A 165 1.95 -6.88 -13.49
C ASN A 165 0.83 -7.70 -14.12
N GLY A 166 -0.28 -7.84 -13.39
CA GLY A 166 -1.47 -8.56 -13.85
C GLY A 166 -2.49 -7.69 -14.58
N ILE A 167 -2.21 -6.39 -14.76
CA ILE A 167 -3.11 -5.44 -15.45
C ILE A 167 -2.78 -5.38 -16.95
N ASP A 168 -1.49 -5.31 -17.29
CA ASP A 168 -1.03 -5.24 -18.68
C ASP A 168 -0.85 -6.62 -19.30
N ALA A 169 -1.93 -7.39 -19.41
CA ALA A 169 -1.95 -8.50 -20.35
C ALA A 169 -2.22 -7.92 -21.76
N THR A 170 -1.17 -7.48 -22.46
CA THR A 170 -1.25 -7.59 -23.93
C THR A 170 -1.33 -9.10 -24.20
N PRO A 171 -2.38 -9.62 -24.87
CA PRO A 171 -2.40 -11.02 -25.26
C PRO A 171 -1.11 -11.30 -26.04
N GLU A 172 -0.41 -12.38 -25.72
CA GLU A 172 0.83 -12.77 -26.40
C GLU A 172 0.60 -12.92 -27.92
N ALA A 173 -0.62 -13.34 -28.28
CA ALA A 173 -1.13 -13.37 -29.66
C ALA A 173 -1.13 -12.00 -30.37
N LEU A 174 -1.36 -10.90 -29.64
CA LEU A 174 -1.35 -9.53 -30.20
C LEU A 174 0.07 -9.01 -30.39
N ARG A 175 1.02 -9.42 -29.55
CA ARG A 175 2.46 -9.09 -29.71
C ARG A 175 3.07 -9.84 -30.90
N LEU A 176 2.72 -11.11 -31.06
CA LEU A 176 3.12 -11.92 -32.22
C LEU A 176 2.46 -11.44 -33.51
N GLY A 177 1.20 -11.00 -33.46
CA GLY A 177 0.50 -10.45 -34.62
C GLY A 177 1.12 -9.16 -35.17
N LEU A 178 1.71 -8.32 -34.31
CA LEU A 178 2.42 -7.11 -34.72
C LEU A 178 3.86 -7.40 -35.20
N ALA A 179 4.51 -8.44 -34.67
CA ALA A 179 5.86 -8.84 -35.08
C ALA A 179 5.90 -9.58 -36.44
N ILE A 180 4.77 -10.07 -36.94
CA ILE A 180 4.65 -10.72 -38.25
C ILE A 180 4.30 -9.71 -39.37
N GLN A 181 3.99 -8.46 -39.01
CA GLN A 181 3.62 -7.39 -39.94
C GLN A 181 4.79 -6.47 -40.33
N GLU A 182 6.02 -6.74 -39.88
CA GLU A 182 7.25 -6.07 -40.32
C GLU A 182 8.18 -7.06 -41.06
#